data_AF-A0AAE3MFK6-F1
#
_entry.id   AF-A0AAE3MFK6-F1
#
_cell.length_a   1.000
_cell.length_b   1.000
_cell.length_c   1.000
_cell.angle_alpha   90.00
_cell.angle_beta   90.00
_cell.angle_gamma   90.00
#
_symmetry.space_group_name_H-M   'P 1'
#
loop_
_entity.id
_entity.type
_entity.pdbx_description
1 polymer ?
#
loop_
_entity_poly.entity_id
_entity_poly.type
_entity_poly.pdbx_seq_one_letter_code
_entity_poly.pdbx_strand_id
1 'polypeptide(L)' 'MIQKRNRQYTEEKVIELLASKGECLYGDIIKELNLSYSVGQEVIFSLITKGLIQHCDKSSKLELKLENIR' A
#
# COMPACT_ATOMS: atom_id res chain seq x y z
N MET A 1 -21.56 -5.56 4.64
CA MET A 1 -20.51 -5.84 5.63
C MET A 1 -19.49 -6.82 5.05
N ILE A 2 -18.50 -6.35 4.28
CA ILE A 2 -17.37 -7.18 3.82
C ILE A 2 -16.17 -6.79 4.71
N GLN A 3 -16.22 -7.18 5.98
CA GLN A 3 -15.47 -6.49 7.04
C GLN A 3 -14.23 -7.31 7.47
N LYS A 4 -13.08 -6.64 7.52
CA LYS A 4 -11.75 -7.12 7.97
C LYS A 4 -10.96 -8.10 7.08
N ARG A 5 -11.45 -9.31 6.79
CA ARG A 5 -10.58 -10.37 6.21
C ARG A 5 -10.07 -10.02 4.80
N ASN A 6 -10.88 -9.32 4.00
CA ASN A 6 -10.47 -8.88 2.66
C ASN A 6 -9.46 -7.72 2.72
N ARG A 7 -9.55 -6.86 3.73
CA ARG A 7 -8.66 -5.69 3.88
C ARG A 7 -7.22 -6.10 4.19
N GLN A 8 -7.03 -7.04 5.13
CA GLN A 8 -5.69 -7.51 5.50
C GLN A 8 -5.01 -8.18 4.30
N TYR A 9 -5.74 -9.01 3.54
CA TYR A 9 -5.22 -9.62 2.32
C TYR A 9 -4.78 -8.56 1.29
N THR A 10 -5.56 -7.51 1.10
CA THR A 10 -5.19 -6.41 0.19
C THR A 10 -3.99 -5.61 0.70
N GLU A 11 -3.88 -5.36 2.01
CA GLU A 11 -2.71 -4.72 2.62
C GLU A 11 -1.43 -5.52 2.36
N GLU A 12 -1.48 -6.85 2.55
CA GLU A 12 -0.36 -7.76 2.25
C GLU A 12 0.06 -7.67 0.78
N LYS A 13 -0.90 -7.61 -0.15
CA LYS A 13 -0.61 -7.45 -1.59
C LYS A 13 0.07 -6.14 -1.94
N VAL A 14 -0.29 -5.03 -1.28
CA VAL A 14 0.42 -3.75 -1.47
C VAL A 14 1.86 -3.84 -0.96
N ILE A 15 2.07 -4.47 0.19
CA ILE A 15 3.41 -4.67 0.76
C ILE A 15 4.27 -5.55 -0.16
N GLU A 16 3.73 -6.68 -0.64
CA GLU A 16 4.42 -7.57 -1.58
C GLU A 16 4.81 -6.84 -2.88
N LEU A 17 3.91 -6.01 -3.43
CA LEU A 17 4.18 -5.23 -4.63
C LEU A 17 5.35 -4.27 -4.43
N LEU A 18 5.35 -3.49 -3.34
CA LEU A 18 6.42 -2.56 -3.01
C LEU A 18 7.72 -3.28 -2.64
N ALA A 19 7.65 -4.44 -1.99
CA ALA A 19 8.83 -5.28 -1.73
C ALA A 19 9.49 -5.74 -3.03
N SER A 20 8.68 -6.08 -4.04
CA SER A 20 9.18 -6.59 -5.32
C SER A 20 9.65 -5.48 -6.26
N LYS A 21 9.00 -4.31 -6.26
CA LYS A 21 9.26 -3.23 -7.23
C LYS A 21 10.05 -2.06 -6.65
N GLY A 22 10.17 -1.97 -5.33
CA GLY A 22 10.66 -0.78 -4.65
C GLY A 22 9.58 0.29 -4.59
N GLU A 23 9.86 1.48 -5.12
CA GLU A 23 8.90 2.58 -5.14
C GLU A 23 7.86 2.43 -6.27
N CYS A 24 6.60 2.71 -5.98
CA CYS A 24 5.52 2.71 -6.97
C CYS A 24 4.67 3.98 -6.84
N LEU A 25 4.12 4.47 -7.95
CA LEU A 25 3.14 5.56 -7.89
C LEU A 25 1.84 5.07 -7.24
N TYR A 26 1.22 5.92 -6.44
CA TYR A 26 -0.05 5.67 -5.78
C TYR A 26 -1.12 5.11 -6.74
N GLY A 27 -1.29 5.74 -7.91
CA GLY A 27 -2.25 5.31 -8.91
C GLY A 27 -1.91 3.97 -9.55
N ASP A 28 -0.62 3.68 -9.72
CA ASP A 28 -0.16 2.42 -10.30
C ASP A 28 -0.39 1.25 -9.36
N ILE A 29 -0.21 1.43 -8.05
CA ILE A 29 -0.55 0.39 -7.04
C ILE A 29 -2.03 -0.01 -7.15
N ILE A 30 -2.93 0.97 -7.24
CA ILE A 30 -4.38 0.71 -7.36
C ILE A 30 -4.68 -0.05 -8.64
N LYS A 31 -4.07 0.37 -9.76
CA LYS A 31 -4.27 -0.24 -11.07
C LYS A 31 -3.72 -1.67 -11.14
N GLU A 32 -2.50 -1.90 -10.67
CA GLU A 32 -1.83 -3.19 -10.74
C GLU A 32 -2.51 -4.25 -9.88
N LEU A 33 -3.02 -3.85 -8.70
CA LEU A 33 -3.77 -4.75 -7.82
C LEU A 33 -5.26 -4.85 -8.19
N ASN A 34 -5.68 -4.22 -9.28
CA ASN A 34 -7.06 -4.18 -9.76
C ASN A 34 -8.06 -3.80 -8.65
N LEU A 35 -7.71 -2.79 -7.86
CA LEU A 35 -8.53 -2.29 -6.77
C LEU A 35 -9.47 -1.20 -7.24
N SER A 36 -10.65 -1.09 -6.63
CA SER A 36 -11.41 0.15 -6.75
C SER A 36 -10.62 1.29 -6.09
N TYR A 37 -10.79 2.51 -6.60
CA TYR A 37 -10.08 3.67 -6.07
C TYR A 37 -10.32 3.87 -4.56
N SER A 38 -11.57 3.71 -4.10
CA SER A 38 -11.93 3.83 -2.69
C SER A 38 -11.24 2.78 -1.81
N VAL A 39 -11.23 1.52 -2.23
CA VAL A 39 -10.57 0.43 -1.50
C VAL A 39 -9.06 0.64 -1.48
N GLY A 40 -8.47 0.99 -2.61
CA GLY A 40 -7.04 1.32 -2.72
C GLY A 40 -6.65 2.44 -1.77
N GLN A 41 -7.43 3.53 -1.75
CA GLN A 41 -7.23 4.66 -0.84
C GLN A 41 -7.30 4.24 0.63
N GLU A 42 -8.32 3.48 1.02
CA GLU A 42 -8.48 3.00 2.39
C GLU A 42 -7.35 2.06 2.84
N VAL A 43 -6.83 1.23 1.95
CA VAL A 43 -5.74 0.28 2.23
C VAL A 43 -4.41 1.03 2.34
N ILE A 44 -4.08 1.87 1.37
CA ILE A 44 -2.85 2.66 1.36
C ILE A 44 -2.80 3.57 2.59
N PHE A 45 -3.89 4.28 2.90
CA PHE A 45 -3.96 5.12 4.09
C PHE A 45 -3.76 4.32 5.39
N SER A 46 -4.33 3.12 5.48
CA SER A 46 -4.13 2.22 6.62
C SER A 46 -2.66 1.83 6.79
N LEU A 47 -1.98 1.46 5.71
CA LEU A 47 -0.56 1.09 5.73
C LEU A 47 0.37 2.26 6.10
N ILE A 48 0.08 3.46 5.60
CA ILE A 48 0.80 4.69 5.98
C ILE A 48 0.59 4.97 7.48
N THR A 49 -0.64 4.88 7.96
CA THR A 49 -0.96 5.11 9.39
C THR A 49 -0.28 4.08 10.30
N LYS A 50 -0.12 2.83 9.83
CA LYS A 50 0.63 1.78 10.52
C LYS A 50 2.15 1.95 10.44
N GLY A 51 2.65 2.90 9.64
CA GLY A 51 4.07 3.12 9.43
C GLY A 51 4.76 1.99 8.66
N LEU A 52 4.01 1.24 7.84
CA LEU A 52 4.56 0.14 7.03
C LEU A 52 5.05 0.62 5.66
N ILE A 53 4.43 1.68 5.13
CA ILE A 53 4.81 2.32 3.88
C ILE A 53 4.85 3.84 4.07
N GLN A 54 5.55 4.56 3.20
CA GLN A 54 5.66 6.02 3.26
C GLN A 54 5.74 6.65 1.87
N HIS A 55 5.48 7.96 1.80
CA HIS A 55 5.68 8.74 0.59
C HIS A 55 7.16 9.05 0.37
N CYS A 56 7.65 8.87 -0.85
CA CYS A 56 8.99 9.30 -1.23
C CYS A 56 8.97 10.84 -1.43
N ASP A 57 9.71 11.59 -0.61
CA ASP A 57 9.99 13.03 -0.79
C ASP A 57 8.80 13.91 -1.21
N LYS A 58 7.64 13.75 -0.53
CA LYS A 58 6.38 14.49 -0.81
C LYS A 58 5.79 14.25 -2.21
N SER A 59 6.23 13.22 -2.91
CA SER A 59 5.66 12.80 -4.18
C SER A 59 4.48 11.82 -3.99
N SER A 60 3.77 11.54 -5.08
CA SER A 60 2.77 10.47 -5.11
C SER A 60 3.38 9.06 -5.16
N LYS A 61 4.71 8.92 -5.09
CA LYS A 61 5.36 7.62 -4.98
C LYS A 61 5.34 7.12 -3.55
N LEU A 62 5.18 5.82 -3.40
CA LEU A 62 5.16 5.11 -2.14
C LEU A 62 6.24 4.02 -2.14
N GLU A 63 6.84 3.80 -0.99
CA GLU A 63 7.84 2.76 -0.74
C GLU A 63 7.61 2.08 0.60
N LEU A 64 8.25 0.92 0.83
CA LEU A 64 8.26 0.28 2.15
C LEU A 64 9.07 1.10 3.14
N LYS A 65 8.57 1.20 4.37
CA LYS A 65 9.34 1.79 5.47
C LYS A 65 10.32 0.75 6.02
N LEU A 66 11.59 0.83 5.62
CA LEU A 66 12.64 -0.14 5.96
C LEU A 66 12.98 -0.25 7.45
N GLU A 67 12.47 0.65 8.30
CA GLU A 67 12.69 0.61 9.77
C GLU A 67 12.00 -0.59 10.46
N ASN A 68 11.11 -1.31 9.78
CA ASN A 68 10.30 -2.40 10.35
C ASN A 68 10.66 -3.81 9.84
N ILE A 69 11.75 -3.97 9.07
CA ILE A 69 12.25 -5.29 8.65
C ILE A 69 13.46 -5.62 9.55
N ARG A 70 13.21 -6.22 10.72
CA ARG A 70 14.23 -6.79 11.60
C ARG A 70 14.01 -8.28 11.75
#